data_AF-A8I346-F1
#
_entry.id   AF-A8I346-F1
#
_cell.length_a   1.000
_cell.length_b   1.000
_cell.length_c   1.000
_cell.angle_alpha   90.00
_cell.angle_beta   90.00
_cell.angle_gamma   90.00
#
_symmetry.space_group_name_H-M   'P 1'
#
loop_
_entity.id
_entity.type
_entity.pdbx_description
1 polymer ?
#
loop_
_entity_poly.entity_id
_entity_poly.type
_entity_poly.pdbx_seq_one_letter_code
_entity_poly.pdbx_strand_id
1 'polypeptide(L)'
;IMMYWGQNSGHHLGLSQQRLSHYCDKKHVDIVVISYLNEFPAMKMNLANMCWETFSSGLLKCPDVGKDITYCQEQGKIVLLSLGGDLGNYKFEDDKEARDFAQVLYNTFGPGKAQDRPFGKAVVNGYDLNLEKKSPGYAALATELNKLHKDMEIPYFLTATPQSPYPDENLKEALLSAPFHAIFIQFYNNYYCS
;
A
#
# COMPACT_ATOMS: atom_id res chain seq x y z
N ILE A 1 10.11 -13.40 3.57
CA ILE A 1 10.63 -12.02 3.41
C ILE A 1 9.55 -11.13 2.82
N MET A 2 9.41 -9.92 3.35
CA MET A 2 8.62 -8.85 2.74
C MET A 2 9.55 -7.93 1.96
N MET A 3 9.12 -7.45 0.79
CA MET A 3 9.85 -6.43 0.04
C MET A 3 8.94 -5.35 -0.55
N TYR A 4 9.45 -4.13 -0.59
CA TYR A 4 8.86 -3.03 -1.34
C TYR A 4 9.24 -3.09 -2.82
N TRP A 5 8.29 -2.75 -3.69
CA TRP A 5 8.46 -2.67 -5.14
C TRP A 5 7.67 -1.49 -5.69
N GLY A 6 8.23 -0.72 -6.63
CA GLY A 6 7.49 0.37 -7.29
C GLY A 6 8.26 1.70 -7.34
N GLN A 7 9.30 1.89 -6.53
CA GLN A 7 10.03 3.18 -6.46
C GLN A 7 11.41 3.15 -7.09
N ASN A 8 11.80 2.05 -7.73
CA ASN A 8 13.06 1.92 -8.44
C ASN A 8 14.29 2.36 -7.61
N SER A 9 14.33 1.98 -6.33
CA SER A 9 15.36 2.45 -5.39
C SER A 9 16.78 2.12 -5.85
N GLY A 10 16.99 0.99 -6.55
CA GLY A 10 18.29 0.61 -7.10
C GLY A 10 18.83 1.49 -8.23
N HIS A 11 18.07 2.48 -8.72
CA HIS A 11 18.46 3.34 -9.84
C HIS A 11 19.78 4.08 -9.61
N HIS A 12 20.02 4.56 -8.39
CA HIS A 12 21.27 5.24 -8.03
C HIS A 12 22.50 4.31 -8.07
N LEU A 13 22.29 2.98 -8.10
CA LEU A 13 23.32 1.96 -8.25
C LEU A 13 23.45 1.47 -9.70
N GLY A 14 22.79 2.13 -10.66
CA GLY A 14 22.75 1.71 -12.06
C GLY A 14 21.85 0.49 -12.32
N LEU A 15 21.05 0.07 -11.33
CA LEU A 15 20.07 -0.99 -11.48
C LEU A 15 18.74 -0.43 -11.94
N SER A 16 17.95 -1.21 -12.66
CA SER A 16 16.58 -0.83 -13.02
C SER A 16 15.61 -1.86 -12.46
N GLN A 17 14.60 -1.35 -11.75
CA GLN A 17 13.48 -2.17 -11.28
C GLN A 17 12.88 -2.92 -12.48
N GLN A 18 12.65 -4.21 -12.26
CA GLN A 18 11.97 -5.08 -13.22
C GLN A 18 10.46 -5.11 -12.94
N ARG A 19 9.70 -5.73 -13.84
CA ARG A 19 8.28 -6.03 -13.61
C ARG A 19 8.07 -6.77 -12.29
N LEU A 20 6.89 -6.60 -11.70
CA LEU A 20 6.56 -7.17 -10.40
C LEU A 20 6.69 -8.71 -10.41
N SER A 21 6.29 -9.36 -11.50
CA SER A 21 6.39 -10.80 -11.71
C SER A 21 7.81 -11.35 -11.55
N HIS A 22 8.85 -10.61 -11.96
CA HIS A 22 10.25 -11.01 -11.79
C HIS A 22 10.60 -11.31 -10.33
N TYR A 23 10.04 -10.53 -9.40
CA TYR A 23 10.31 -10.67 -7.96
C TYR A 23 9.43 -11.77 -7.34
N CYS A 24 8.27 -12.03 -7.91
CA CYS A 24 7.38 -13.09 -7.45
C CYS A 24 7.90 -14.51 -7.77
N ASP A 25 8.75 -14.65 -8.79
CA ASP A 25 9.50 -15.89 -9.05
C ASP A 25 10.56 -16.20 -7.98
N LYS A 26 10.90 -15.23 -7.12
CA LYS A 26 11.92 -15.44 -6.08
C LYS A 26 11.32 -16.22 -4.92
N LYS A 27 11.80 -17.45 -4.74
CA LYS A 27 11.31 -18.38 -3.70
C LYS A 27 11.37 -17.83 -2.26
N HIS A 28 12.29 -16.90 -1.97
CA HIS A 28 12.47 -16.35 -0.63
C HIS A 28 11.57 -15.13 -0.33
N VAL A 29 10.91 -14.57 -1.34
CA VAL A 29 9.96 -13.47 -1.19
C VAL A 29 8.59 -14.07 -0.91
N ASP A 30 7.93 -13.64 0.16
CA ASP A 30 6.59 -14.13 0.55
C ASP A 30 5.54 -13.02 0.39
N ILE A 31 5.94 -11.79 0.67
CA ILE A 31 5.08 -10.60 0.61
C ILE A 31 5.75 -9.57 -0.31
N VAL A 32 5.00 -9.06 -1.29
CA VAL A 32 5.43 -7.92 -2.11
C VAL A 32 4.49 -6.75 -1.85
N VAL A 33 5.07 -5.58 -1.59
CA VAL A 33 4.34 -4.37 -1.25
C VAL A 33 4.54 -3.35 -2.36
N ILE A 34 3.45 -3.00 -3.04
CA ILE A 34 3.42 -2.05 -4.14
C ILE A 34 3.48 -0.64 -3.58
N SER A 35 4.50 0.11 -3.98
CA SER A 35 4.85 1.44 -3.49
C SER A 35 4.77 2.47 -4.63
N TYR A 36 3.84 3.43 -4.63
CA TYR A 36 2.87 3.77 -3.57
C TYR A 36 1.57 4.36 -4.14
N LEU A 37 0.48 4.30 -3.35
CA LEU A 37 -0.55 5.33 -3.38
C LEU A 37 -0.09 6.47 -2.48
N ASN A 38 0.53 7.48 -3.09
CA ASN A 38 1.27 8.53 -2.40
C ASN A 38 0.57 9.89 -2.38
N GLU A 39 -0.60 10.03 -3.02
CA GLU A 39 -1.48 11.18 -2.74
C GLU A 39 -2.91 10.71 -2.48
N PHE A 40 -3.41 11.03 -1.30
CA PHE A 40 -4.79 10.76 -0.90
C PHE A 40 -5.32 11.84 0.05
N PRO A 41 -6.61 12.20 -0.03
CA PRO A 41 -7.69 11.53 -0.78
C PRO A 41 -7.72 11.72 -2.31
N ALA A 42 -6.83 12.54 -2.88
CA ALA A 42 -6.80 12.88 -4.31
C ALA A 42 -6.53 11.70 -5.28
N MET A 43 -6.26 10.49 -4.78
CA MET A 43 -6.05 9.26 -5.55
C MET A 43 -4.98 9.39 -6.65
N LYS A 44 -3.73 9.65 -6.25
CA LYS A 44 -2.58 9.52 -7.16
C LYS A 44 -1.56 8.52 -6.67
N MET A 45 -1.00 7.82 -7.65
CA MET A 45 -0.02 6.77 -7.47
C MET A 45 1.26 7.13 -8.21
N ASN A 46 2.37 6.59 -7.72
CA ASN A 46 3.65 6.63 -8.41
C ASN A 46 4.26 5.24 -8.36
N LEU A 47 4.58 4.66 -9.51
CA LEU A 47 5.26 3.36 -9.65
C LEU A 47 6.56 3.49 -10.48
N ALA A 48 7.21 4.65 -10.39
CA ALA A 48 8.43 4.99 -11.10
C ALA A 48 8.37 4.62 -12.59
N ASN A 49 9.27 3.74 -13.05
CA ASN A 49 9.41 3.34 -14.44
C ASN A 49 8.41 2.25 -14.89
N MET A 50 7.44 1.85 -14.06
CA MET A 50 6.54 0.72 -14.36
C MET A 50 5.23 1.12 -15.03
N CYS A 51 4.78 2.35 -14.87
CA CYS A 51 3.46 2.77 -15.34
C CYS A 51 3.39 4.29 -15.51
N TRP A 52 2.89 4.75 -16.65
CA TRP A 52 2.78 6.16 -17.02
C TRP A 52 1.41 6.55 -17.58
N GLU A 53 0.63 5.59 -18.07
CA GLU A 53 -0.72 5.87 -18.59
C GLU A 53 -1.66 6.25 -17.44
N THR A 54 -2.62 7.13 -17.73
CA THR A 54 -3.64 7.58 -16.77
C THR A 54 -5.04 7.44 -17.33
N PHE A 55 -6.02 7.29 -16.44
CA PHE A 55 -7.42 7.53 -16.75
C PHE A 55 -7.67 9.04 -16.93
N SER A 56 -8.87 9.41 -17.39
CA SER A 56 -9.28 10.82 -17.47
C SER A 56 -9.31 11.53 -16.11
N SER A 57 -9.43 10.77 -15.02
CA SER A 57 -9.33 11.28 -13.64
C SER A 57 -7.90 11.68 -13.24
N GLY A 58 -6.89 11.28 -14.02
CA GLY A 58 -5.47 11.46 -13.68
C GLY A 58 -4.88 10.32 -12.84
N LEU A 59 -5.71 9.38 -12.35
CA LEU A 59 -5.23 8.18 -11.66
C LEU A 59 -4.49 7.26 -12.65
N LEU A 60 -3.39 6.64 -12.22
CA LEU A 60 -2.61 5.73 -13.06
C LEU A 60 -3.46 4.53 -13.53
N LYS A 61 -3.22 4.11 -14.77
CA LYS A 61 -3.81 2.95 -15.41
C LYS A 61 -2.71 1.94 -15.72
N CYS A 62 -2.55 0.93 -14.87
CA CYS A 62 -1.44 -0.01 -14.87
C CYS A 62 -1.92 -1.46 -15.05
N PRO A 63 -2.51 -1.83 -16.22
CA PRO A 63 -3.08 -3.15 -16.43
C PRO A 63 -2.03 -4.27 -16.35
N ASP A 64 -0.79 -4.01 -16.76
CA ASP A 64 0.29 -4.99 -16.69
C ASP A 64 0.76 -5.25 -15.26
N VAL A 65 0.73 -4.23 -14.38
CA VAL A 65 0.91 -4.42 -12.95
C VAL A 65 -0.23 -5.26 -12.39
N GLY A 66 -1.47 -5.04 -12.84
CA GLY A 66 -2.61 -5.90 -12.49
C GLY A 66 -2.43 -7.37 -12.86
N LYS A 67 -1.93 -7.67 -14.06
CA LYS A 67 -1.60 -9.05 -14.45
C LYS A 67 -0.52 -9.65 -13.56
N ASP A 68 0.51 -8.87 -13.24
CA ASP A 68 1.60 -9.31 -12.38
C ASP A 68 1.11 -9.57 -10.94
N ILE A 69 0.16 -8.77 -10.41
CA ILE A 69 -0.47 -9.03 -9.10
C ILE A 69 -1.11 -10.42 -9.07
N THR A 70 -1.93 -10.74 -10.06
CA THR A 70 -2.58 -12.05 -10.16
C THR A 70 -1.55 -13.17 -10.28
N TYR A 71 -0.52 -12.98 -11.10
CA TYR A 71 0.57 -13.94 -11.20
C TYR A 71 1.28 -14.20 -9.86
N CYS A 72 1.60 -13.14 -9.11
CA CYS A 72 2.21 -13.27 -7.78
C CYS A 72 1.32 -14.07 -6.82
N GLN A 73 0.02 -13.81 -6.84
CA GLN A 73 -0.96 -14.53 -6.02
C GLN A 73 -1.04 -16.02 -6.40
N GLU A 74 -0.98 -16.34 -7.70
CA GLU A 74 -0.89 -17.73 -8.20
C GLU A 74 0.42 -18.42 -7.76
N GLN A 75 1.50 -17.67 -7.58
CA GLN A 75 2.75 -18.17 -6.97
C GLN A 75 2.71 -18.23 -5.43
N GLY A 76 1.54 -18.03 -4.83
CA GLY A 76 1.33 -18.07 -3.37
C GLY A 76 1.89 -16.86 -2.63
N LYS A 77 2.13 -15.74 -3.32
CA LYS A 77 2.63 -14.50 -2.71
C LYS A 77 1.47 -13.64 -2.23
N ILE A 78 1.68 -12.93 -1.11
CA ILE A 78 0.78 -11.87 -0.66
C ILE A 78 1.20 -10.57 -1.34
N VAL A 79 0.27 -9.88 -1.98
CA VAL A 79 0.51 -8.57 -2.61
C VAL A 79 -0.28 -7.49 -1.92
N LEU A 80 0.41 -6.53 -1.30
CA LEU A 80 -0.19 -5.39 -0.59
C LEU A 80 -0.01 -4.11 -1.40
N LEU A 81 -0.93 -3.15 -1.26
CA LEU A 81 -0.73 -1.77 -1.70
C LEU A 81 -0.30 -0.91 -0.51
N SER A 82 0.85 -0.26 -0.59
CA SER A 82 1.30 0.67 0.44
C SER A 82 0.75 2.07 0.22
N LEU A 83 0.21 2.64 1.29
CA LEU A 83 -0.29 3.99 1.39
C LEU A 83 0.79 4.87 2.02
N GLY A 84 1.15 5.95 1.35
CA GLY A 84 2.01 6.99 1.89
C GLY A 84 3.39 7.06 1.25
N GLY A 85 4.43 6.84 2.05
CA GLY A 85 5.84 7.07 1.71
C GLY A 85 6.31 8.52 1.93
N ASP A 86 7.62 8.74 1.84
CA ASP A 86 8.29 10.01 2.15
C ASP A 86 7.85 11.19 1.23
N LEU A 87 7.80 10.99 -0.09
CA LEU A 87 7.64 12.08 -1.06
C LEU A 87 6.18 12.49 -1.37
N GLY A 88 5.19 11.77 -0.83
CA GLY A 88 3.76 11.95 -1.16
C GLY A 88 3.04 13.07 -0.40
N ASN A 89 1.91 13.54 -0.92
CA ASN A 89 1.02 14.50 -0.25
C ASN A 89 -0.27 13.81 0.18
N TYR A 90 -0.37 13.47 1.47
CA TYR A 90 -1.53 12.77 1.99
C TYR A 90 -1.87 13.23 3.40
N LYS A 91 -3.15 13.50 3.61
CA LYS A 91 -3.72 13.95 4.88
C LYS A 91 -5.24 13.92 4.77
N PHE A 92 -5.90 13.58 5.86
CA PHE A 92 -7.33 13.71 6.01
C PHE A 92 -7.67 14.98 6.80
N GLU A 93 -8.87 15.51 6.60
CA GLU A 93 -9.45 16.58 7.42
C GLU A 93 -9.95 16.03 8.75
N ASP A 94 -10.61 14.86 8.73
CA ASP A 94 -11.19 14.22 9.90
C ASP A 94 -11.36 12.69 9.73
N ASP A 95 -11.91 12.05 10.77
CA ASP A 95 -12.19 10.61 10.76
C ASP A 95 -13.27 10.20 9.75
N LYS A 96 -14.19 11.11 9.39
CA LYS A 96 -15.25 10.80 8.42
C LYS A 96 -14.64 10.67 7.04
N GLU A 97 -13.78 11.61 6.64
CA GLU A 97 -13.06 11.54 5.37
C GLU A 97 -12.19 10.28 5.28
N ALA A 98 -11.53 9.91 6.37
CA ALA A 98 -10.73 8.69 6.42
C ALA A 98 -11.58 7.40 6.25
N ARG A 99 -12.78 7.34 6.83
CA ARG A 99 -13.72 6.21 6.62
C ARG A 99 -14.25 6.18 5.19
N ASP A 100 -14.63 7.33 4.65
CA ASP A 100 -15.10 7.43 3.27
C ASP A 100 -13.98 7.01 2.30
N PHE A 101 -12.73 7.38 2.60
CA PHE A 101 -11.57 6.97 1.83
C PHE A 101 -11.27 5.46 1.93
N ALA A 102 -11.49 4.84 3.10
CA ALA A 102 -11.40 3.37 3.23
C ALA A 102 -12.34 2.67 2.23
N GLN A 103 -13.55 3.20 2.04
CA GLN A 103 -14.51 2.69 1.06
C GLN A 103 -14.03 2.91 -0.38
N VAL A 104 -13.39 4.04 -0.68
CA VAL A 104 -12.75 4.29 -1.99
C VAL A 104 -11.65 3.27 -2.28
N LEU A 105 -10.78 2.99 -1.32
CA LEU A 105 -9.73 1.97 -1.45
C LEU A 105 -10.33 0.58 -1.72
N TYR A 106 -11.31 0.17 -0.90
CA TYR A 106 -12.02 -1.10 -1.08
C TYR A 106 -12.64 -1.23 -2.47
N ASN A 107 -13.24 -0.15 -2.99
CA ASN A 107 -13.87 -0.13 -4.31
C ASN A 107 -12.86 -0.11 -5.47
N THR A 108 -11.68 0.47 -5.27
CA THR A 108 -10.69 0.70 -6.33
C THR A 108 -9.68 -0.43 -6.44
N PHE A 109 -9.20 -0.93 -5.30
CA PHE A 109 -8.13 -1.94 -5.22
C PHE A 109 -8.57 -3.25 -4.57
N GLY A 110 -9.64 -3.19 -3.77
CA GLY A 110 -10.30 -4.35 -3.17
C GLY A 110 -11.34 -5.01 -4.09
N PRO A 111 -12.21 -5.87 -3.52
CA PRO A 111 -13.25 -6.60 -4.26
C PRO A 111 -14.50 -5.75 -4.59
N GLY A 112 -14.54 -4.49 -4.18
CA GLY A 112 -15.61 -3.57 -4.56
C GLY A 112 -15.55 -3.17 -6.05
N LYS A 113 -16.34 -2.16 -6.41
CA LYS A 113 -16.45 -1.70 -7.81
C LYS A 113 -16.16 -0.21 -7.91
N ALA A 114 -15.33 0.16 -8.87
CA ALA A 114 -15.04 1.54 -9.25
C ALA A 114 -14.95 1.65 -10.78
N GLN A 115 -15.17 2.85 -11.31
CA GLN A 115 -15.03 3.13 -12.73
C GLN A 115 -13.56 3.03 -13.17
N ASP A 116 -12.67 3.72 -12.45
CA ASP A 116 -11.24 3.71 -12.70
C ASP A 116 -10.57 2.75 -11.72
N ARG A 117 -10.04 1.64 -12.24
CA ARG A 117 -9.29 0.64 -11.46
C ARG A 117 -7.88 0.51 -12.01
N PRO A 118 -6.84 1.02 -11.30
CA PRO A 118 -5.46 1.03 -11.78
C PRO A 118 -4.95 -0.33 -12.22
N PHE A 119 -5.32 -1.37 -11.47
CA PHE A 119 -4.87 -2.74 -11.71
C PHE A 119 -5.91 -3.59 -12.46
N GLY A 120 -6.87 -2.93 -13.12
CA GLY A 120 -7.97 -3.61 -13.81
C GLY A 120 -8.80 -4.48 -12.85
N LYS A 121 -8.88 -5.77 -13.15
CA LYS A 121 -9.65 -6.74 -12.34
C LYS A 121 -8.88 -7.31 -11.14
N ALA A 122 -7.58 -7.06 -11.04
CA ALA A 122 -6.80 -7.56 -9.92
C ALA A 122 -7.29 -6.94 -8.61
N VAL A 123 -7.25 -7.76 -7.56
CA VAL A 123 -7.61 -7.40 -6.19
C VAL A 123 -6.38 -7.63 -5.34
N VAL A 124 -5.92 -6.60 -4.62
CA VAL A 124 -4.77 -6.76 -3.70
C VAL A 124 -5.18 -7.57 -2.48
N ASN A 125 -4.21 -8.22 -1.83
CA ASN A 125 -4.44 -8.94 -0.58
C ASN A 125 -4.61 -8.01 0.62
N GLY A 126 -4.41 -6.71 0.44
CA GLY A 126 -4.73 -5.69 1.43
C GLY A 126 -3.79 -4.49 1.36
N TYR A 127 -3.59 -3.82 2.50
CA TYR A 127 -2.94 -2.52 2.55
C TYR A 127 -1.81 -2.48 3.58
N ASP A 128 -0.75 -1.76 3.22
CA ASP A 128 0.34 -1.41 4.12
C ASP A 128 0.27 0.09 4.44
N LEU A 129 0.21 0.43 5.73
CA LEU A 129 0.24 1.81 6.19
C LEU A 129 1.69 2.25 6.42
N ASN A 130 2.33 2.81 5.39
CA ASN A 130 3.63 3.47 5.50
C ASN A 130 3.46 5.00 5.55
N LEU A 131 2.94 5.47 6.69
CA LEU A 131 2.49 6.84 6.89
C LEU A 131 3.58 7.65 7.60
N GLU A 132 4.31 8.46 6.84
CA GLU A 132 5.47 9.22 7.31
C GLU A 132 5.12 10.67 7.66
N LYS A 133 3.83 11.02 7.69
CA LYS A 133 3.31 12.35 8.00
C LYS A 133 2.14 12.26 8.98
N LYS A 134 1.95 13.30 9.80
CA LYS A 134 0.81 13.39 10.73
C LYS A 134 -0.48 13.73 9.99
N SER A 135 -1.54 13.01 10.33
CA SER A 135 -2.90 13.26 9.87
C SER A 135 -3.91 12.81 10.92
N PRO A 136 -5.07 13.48 11.05
CA PRO A 136 -6.22 12.84 11.69
C PRO A 136 -6.68 11.63 10.87
N GLY A 137 -7.54 10.79 11.45
CA GLY A 137 -8.27 9.77 10.70
C GLY A 137 -7.55 8.44 10.45
N TYR A 138 -6.25 8.29 10.70
CA TYR A 138 -5.56 7.01 10.43
C TYR A 138 -6.10 5.82 11.24
N ALA A 139 -6.52 6.06 12.49
CA ALA A 139 -7.22 5.05 13.29
C ALA A 139 -8.58 4.66 12.67
N ALA A 140 -9.34 5.65 12.19
CA ALA A 140 -10.61 5.43 11.53
C ALA A 140 -10.45 4.70 10.19
N LEU A 141 -9.42 5.04 9.40
CA LEU A 141 -9.04 4.36 8.17
C LEU A 141 -8.74 2.88 8.43
N ALA A 142 -7.83 2.58 9.37
CA ALA A 142 -7.44 1.21 9.70
C ALA A 142 -8.63 0.37 10.20
N THR A 143 -9.47 0.95 11.05
CA THR A 143 -10.66 0.30 11.60
C THR A 143 -11.68 -0.01 10.50
N GLU A 144 -11.98 0.95 9.63
CA GLU A 144 -12.96 0.77 8.56
C GLU A 144 -12.46 -0.18 7.49
N LEU A 145 -11.16 -0.17 7.15
CA LEU A 145 -10.57 -1.16 6.25
C LEU A 145 -10.74 -2.59 6.78
N ASN A 146 -10.43 -2.84 8.06
CA ASN A 146 -10.67 -4.16 8.67
C ASN A 146 -12.15 -4.56 8.63
N LYS A 147 -13.06 -3.62 8.92
CA LYS A 147 -14.50 -3.85 8.89
C LYS A 147 -14.99 -4.22 7.48
N LEU A 148 -14.54 -3.51 6.45
CA LEU A 148 -14.93 -3.73 5.06
C LEU A 148 -14.49 -5.10 4.51
N HIS A 149 -13.43 -5.70 5.07
CA HIS A 149 -12.87 -6.97 4.60
C HIS A 149 -13.16 -8.16 5.55
N LYS A 150 -13.98 -7.96 6.59
CA LYS A 150 -14.21 -8.95 7.66
C LYS A 150 -14.74 -10.30 7.15
N ASP A 151 -15.63 -10.27 6.16
CA ASP A 151 -16.36 -11.47 5.69
C ASP A 151 -15.89 -11.92 4.30
N MET A 152 -14.63 -11.62 3.94
CA MET A 152 -14.07 -12.01 2.65
C MET A 152 -13.64 -13.48 2.62
N GLU A 153 -13.95 -14.17 1.52
CA GLU A 153 -13.44 -15.51 1.24
C GLU A 153 -11.93 -15.52 0.97
N ILE A 154 -11.41 -14.43 0.40
CA ILE A 154 -9.98 -14.26 0.14
C ILE A 154 -9.33 -13.60 1.36
N PRO A 155 -8.19 -14.12 1.88
CA PRO A 155 -7.48 -13.52 3.00
C PRO A 155 -7.12 -12.05 2.74
N TYR A 156 -7.49 -11.19 3.69
CA TYR A 156 -7.15 -9.78 3.75
C TYR A 156 -6.06 -9.51 4.79
N PHE A 157 -5.13 -8.62 4.50
CA PHE A 157 -4.06 -8.21 5.40
C PHE A 157 -3.97 -6.70 5.52
N LEU A 158 -3.96 -6.22 6.76
CA LEU A 158 -3.59 -4.86 7.11
C LEU A 158 -2.24 -4.88 7.81
N THR A 159 -1.25 -4.17 7.26
CA THR A 159 0.08 -4.02 7.85
C THR A 159 0.40 -2.55 8.10
N ALA A 160 1.41 -2.28 8.93
CA ALA A 160 1.92 -0.94 9.15
C ALA A 160 3.45 -0.95 9.20
N THR A 161 4.04 0.18 8.81
CA THR A 161 5.49 0.31 8.66
C THR A 161 5.99 1.53 9.44
N PRO A 162 5.92 1.50 10.79
CA PRO A 162 6.39 2.59 11.62
C PRO A 162 7.92 2.73 11.56
N GLN A 163 8.39 3.94 11.85
CA GLN A 163 9.79 4.15 12.19
C GLN A 163 10.13 3.49 13.53
N SER A 164 11.42 3.31 13.80
CA SER A 164 11.86 2.64 15.02
C SER A 164 11.64 3.38 16.35
N PRO A 165 11.58 4.74 16.42
CA PRO A 165 11.27 5.41 17.68
C PRO A 165 9.87 5.04 18.18
N TYR A 166 9.77 4.71 19.47
CA TYR A 166 8.51 4.33 20.10
C TYR A 166 8.04 5.38 21.12
N PRO A 167 6.77 5.82 21.07
CA PRO A 167 5.77 5.48 20.05
C PRO A 167 6.04 6.19 18.72
N ASP A 168 5.71 5.53 17.60
CA ASP A 168 5.74 6.18 16.28
C ASP A 168 4.68 7.28 16.22
N GLU A 169 5.10 8.52 15.96
CA GLU A 169 4.20 9.67 16.09
C GLU A 169 3.06 9.70 15.07
N ASN A 170 3.23 9.04 13.93
CA ASN A 170 2.26 9.05 12.84
C ASN A 170 1.28 7.88 12.96
N LEU A 171 1.75 6.70 13.38
CA LEU A 171 0.99 5.46 13.38
C LEU A 171 0.48 5.04 14.76
N LYS A 172 0.95 5.62 15.86
CA LYS A 172 0.55 5.20 17.23
C LYS A 172 -0.96 5.05 17.42
N GLU A 173 -1.76 5.99 16.92
CA GLU A 173 -3.21 5.98 17.14
C GLU A 173 -3.87 4.85 16.34
N ALA A 174 -3.41 4.62 15.10
CA ALA A 174 -3.89 3.52 14.29
C ALA A 174 -3.54 2.16 14.90
N LEU A 175 -2.27 1.98 15.30
CA LEU A 175 -1.75 0.76 15.92
C LEU A 175 -2.49 0.38 17.20
N LEU A 176 -2.99 1.36 17.96
CA LEU A 176 -3.76 1.11 19.18
C LEU A 176 -5.26 0.88 18.94
N SER A 177 -5.79 1.31 17.79
CA SER A 177 -7.23 1.35 17.54
C SER A 177 -7.74 0.21 16.66
N ALA A 178 -6.87 -0.42 15.88
CA ALA A 178 -7.24 -1.45 14.91
C ALA A 178 -6.26 -2.64 14.95
N PRO A 179 -6.72 -3.87 14.66
CA PRO A 179 -5.82 -5.01 14.52
C PRO A 179 -4.98 -4.90 13.25
N PHE A 180 -3.69 -5.22 13.37
CA PHE A 180 -2.75 -5.36 12.27
C PHE A 180 -2.21 -6.78 12.22
N HIS A 181 -2.03 -7.32 11.02
CA HIS A 181 -1.57 -8.69 10.82
C HIS A 181 -0.05 -8.79 10.90
N ALA A 182 0.66 -7.72 10.53
CA ALA A 182 2.10 -7.60 10.65
C ALA A 182 2.52 -6.13 10.80
N ILE A 183 3.62 -5.89 11.51
CA ILE A 183 4.25 -4.58 11.68
C ILE A 183 5.69 -4.68 11.18
N PHE A 184 6.06 -3.86 10.21
CA PHE A 184 7.39 -3.84 9.59
C PHE A 184 8.17 -2.60 10.06
N ILE A 185 8.79 -2.71 11.23
CA ILE A 185 9.50 -1.58 11.85
C ILE A 185 10.75 -1.22 11.02
N GLN A 186 10.90 0.07 10.70
CA GLN A 186 12.06 0.60 9.98
C GLN A 186 13.23 0.83 10.93
N PHE A 187 14.05 -0.20 11.15
CA PHE A 187 15.32 -0.11 11.90
C PHE A 187 16.43 0.49 11.02
N TYR A 188 16.21 1.73 10.56
CA TYR A 188 17.18 2.54 9.82
C TYR A 188 16.76 4.02 9.90
N ASN A 189 17.67 4.91 9.47
CA ASN A 189 17.47 6.37 9.44
C ASN A 189 17.12 7.03 10.78
N ASN A 190 17.32 6.34 11.91
CA ASN A 190 16.97 6.81 13.25
C ASN A 190 18.10 6.52 14.26
N TYR A 191 18.85 7.55 14.66
CA TYR A 191 20.08 7.40 15.47
C TYR A 191 19.92 6.54 16.73
N TYR A 192 18.80 6.66 17.43
CA TYR A 192 18.58 6.01 18.73
C TYR A 192 18.13 4.55 18.64
N CYS A 193 17.78 4.07 17.44
CA CYS A 193 17.14 2.77 17.23
C CYS A 193 17.26 2.29 15.76
N SER A 194 18.46 2.38 15.18
CA SER A 194 18.80 1.76 13.89
C SER A 194 19.66 0.51 14.08
#